data_AF-A0AAE3C4X2-F1
#
_entry.id   AF-A0AAE3C4X2-F1
#
_cell.length_a   1.000
_cell.length_b   1.000
_cell.length_c   1.000
_cell.angle_alpha   90.00
_cell.angle_beta   90.00
_cell.angle_gamma   90.00
#
_symmetry.space_group_name_H-M   'P 1'
#
loop_
_entity.id
_entity.type
_entity.pdbx_description
1 polymer ?
#
loop_
_entity_poly.entity_id
_entity_poly.type
_entity_poly.pdbx_seq_one_letter_code
_entity_poly.pdbx_strand_id
1 'polypeptide(L)'
;MSNGFLRSLIVKVAEAVEGFHNEDYGSFAISLLVSTLLRSEKSVLAYLMNDVVGFVKRVSKRNVRVTLWGDCGARLAREGKVAEAEEAFRMALEDLKNMEEGNVGQVLPKLAVRMAEAAATSGQKKFVDMIFEGLAYADAFSRMAAVGAATVGLRLLRSEEFEGAFNMLIDVSERYGVPGRCVEVLVEVARWLVKIGE
;
A
#
# COMPACT_ATOMS: atom_id res chain seq x y z
N MET A 1 -1.04 31.81 5.46
CA MET A 1 -0.89 31.64 4.00
C MET A 1 -2.25 31.25 3.45
N SER A 2 -2.77 31.89 2.40
CA SER A 2 -4.11 31.55 1.89
C SER A 2 -4.08 30.19 1.19
N ASN A 3 -5.12 29.37 1.41
CA ASN A 3 -5.23 28.04 0.78
C ASN A 3 -5.11 28.11 -0.76
N GLY A 4 -5.59 29.20 -1.37
CA GLY A 4 -5.46 29.45 -2.81
C GLY A 4 -4.01 29.63 -3.30
N PHE A 5 -3.14 30.27 -2.51
CA PHE A 5 -1.72 30.39 -2.86
C PHE A 5 -1.03 29.04 -2.85
N LEU A 6 -1.28 28.22 -1.82
CA LEU A 6 -0.69 26.89 -1.69
C LEU A 6 -1.10 25.98 -2.86
N ARG A 7 -2.39 25.98 -3.21
CA ARG A 7 -2.89 25.22 -4.36
C ARG A 7 -2.24 25.66 -5.67
N SER A 8 -2.17 26.97 -5.91
CA SER A 8 -1.53 27.50 -7.12
C SER A 8 -0.05 27.14 -7.20
N LEU A 9 0.67 27.18 -6.08
CA LEU A 9 2.07 26.77 -6.02
C LEU A 9 2.23 25.28 -6.36
N ILE A 10 1.40 24.42 -5.76
CA ILE A 10 1.46 22.97 -5.98
C ILE A 10 1.16 22.62 -7.44
N VAL A 11 0.13 23.24 -8.04
CA VAL A 11 -0.20 23.03 -9.45
C VAL A 11 0.97 23.44 -10.35
N LYS A 12 1.58 24.61 -10.11
CA LYS A 12 2.74 25.05 -10.89
C LYS A 12 3.96 24.14 -10.73
N VAL A 13 4.19 23.62 -9.51
CA VAL A 13 5.26 22.64 -9.28
C VAL A 13 4.99 21.35 -10.05
N ALA A 14 3.74 20.86 -10.05
CA ALA A 14 3.37 19.69 -10.83
C ALA A 14 3.52 19.91 -12.35
N GLU A 15 3.07 21.05 -12.87
CA GLU A 15 3.25 21.42 -14.29
C GLU A 15 4.73 21.51 -14.67
N ALA A 16 5.56 22.10 -13.81
CA ALA A 16 7.01 22.18 -14.05
C ALA A 16 7.66 20.78 -14.06
N VAL A 17 7.18 19.87 -13.22
CA VAL A 17 7.65 18.48 -13.17
C VAL A 17 7.19 17.69 -14.40
N GLU A 18 5.99 17.94 -14.91
CA GLU A 18 5.51 17.32 -16.15
C GLU A 18 6.31 17.78 -17.39
N GLY A 19 6.98 18.93 -17.31
CA GLY A 19 7.87 19.45 -18.35
C GLY A 19 9.20 18.69 -18.50
N PHE A 20 9.52 17.71 -17.64
CA PHE A 20 10.74 16.92 -17.81
C PHE A 20 10.64 15.98 -19.02
N HIS A 21 11.61 16.08 -19.94
CA HIS A 21 11.69 15.23 -21.14
C HIS A 21 11.90 13.74 -20.86
N ASN A 22 12.34 13.39 -19.65
CA ASN A 22 12.56 12.00 -19.24
C ASN A 22 11.47 11.59 -18.23
N GLU A 23 10.65 10.63 -18.65
CA GLU A 23 9.50 10.12 -17.89
C GLU A 23 9.86 9.57 -16.51
N ASP A 24 11.10 9.08 -16.33
CA ASP A 24 11.59 8.55 -15.06
C ASP A 24 11.72 9.67 -14.03
N TYR A 25 12.25 10.81 -14.45
CA TYR A 25 12.39 11.99 -13.59
C TYR A 25 11.03 12.62 -13.28
N GLY A 26 10.14 12.69 -14.28
CA GLY A 26 8.77 13.17 -14.07
C GLY A 26 8.03 12.32 -13.03
N SER A 27 8.01 10.99 -13.20
CA SER A 27 7.38 10.06 -12.25
C SER A 27 7.99 10.15 -10.85
N PHE A 28 9.32 10.26 -10.74
CA PHE A 28 10.01 10.40 -9.47
C PHE A 28 9.65 11.72 -8.75
N ALA A 29 9.65 12.84 -9.46
CA ALA A 29 9.37 14.14 -8.87
C ALA A 29 7.88 14.28 -8.47
N ILE A 30 6.94 13.74 -9.25
CA ILE A 30 5.53 13.67 -8.84
C ILE A 30 5.38 12.78 -7.59
N SER A 31 6.09 11.66 -7.53
CA SER A 31 6.09 10.78 -6.37
C SER A 31 6.57 11.47 -5.09
N LEU A 32 7.65 12.26 -5.18
CA LEU A 32 8.13 13.08 -4.06
C LEU A 32 7.11 14.13 -3.63
N LEU A 33 6.48 14.82 -4.58
CA LEU A 33 5.43 15.80 -4.30
C LEU A 33 4.25 15.15 -3.57
N VAL A 34 3.69 14.08 -4.13
CA VAL A 34 2.56 13.34 -3.53
C VAL A 34 2.92 12.84 -2.13
N SER A 35 4.09 12.20 -1.97
CA SER A 35 4.55 11.71 -0.67
C SER A 35 4.66 12.82 0.38
N THR A 36 5.11 14.00 -0.03
CA THR A 36 5.20 15.19 0.83
C THR A 36 3.81 15.68 1.23
N LEU A 37 2.88 15.77 0.27
CA LEU A 37 1.51 16.20 0.52
C LEU A 37 0.76 15.24 1.44
N LEU A 38 0.93 13.93 1.28
CA LEU A 38 0.30 12.92 2.15
C LEU A 38 0.76 13.00 3.61
N ARG A 39 1.97 13.52 3.86
CA ARG A 39 2.53 13.77 5.21
C ARG A 39 2.14 15.13 5.78
N SER A 40 1.46 15.98 5.01
CA SER A 40 1.00 17.27 5.50
C SER A 40 -0.10 17.13 6.58
N GLU A 41 -0.34 18.22 7.29
CA GLU A 41 -1.39 18.30 8.29
C GLU A 41 -2.76 17.94 7.70
N LYS A 42 -3.62 17.36 8.54
CA LYS A 42 -4.95 16.87 8.14
C LYS A 42 -5.79 17.90 7.38
N SER A 43 -5.80 19.15 7.84
CA SER A 43 -6.56 20.24 7.20
C SER A 43 -6.04 20.59 5.80
N VAL A 44 -4.72 20.63 5.63
CA VAL A 44 -4.04 20.89 4.36
C VAL A 44 -4.28 19.74 3.40
N LEU A 45 -4.09 18.50 3.86
CA LEU A 45 -4.32 17.32 3.04
C LEU A 45 -5.78 17.19 2.61
N ALA A 46 -6.74 17.45 3.51
CA ALA A 46 -8.16 17.41 3.17
C ALA A 46 -8.51 18.43 2.07
N TYR A 47 -7.89 19.61 2.09
CA TYR A 47 -8.05 20.64 1.06
C TYR A 47 -7.44 20.21 -0.29
N LEU A 48 -6.31 19.51 -0.28
CA LEU A 48 -5.54 19.17 -1.48
C LEU A 48 -5.79 17.75 -2.01
N MET A 49 -6.60 16.93 -1.34
CA MET A 49 -6.72 15.50 -1.66
C MET A 49 -7.11 15.25 -3.12
N ASN A 50 -8.02 16.05 -3.68
CA ASN A 50 -8.40 15.91 -5.09
C ASN A 50 -7.24 16.21 -6.05
N ASP A 51 -6.41 17.19 -5.71
CA ASP A 51 -5.21 17.49 -6.49
C ASP A 51 -4.18 16.36 -6.36
N VAL A 52 -4.00 15.80 -5.15
CA VAL A 52 -3.15 14.61 -4.91
C VAL A 52 -3.58 13.43 -5.77
N VAL A 53 -4.87 13.06 -5.74
CA VAL A 53 -5.44 11.99 -6.58
C VAL A 53 -5.22 12.30 -8.07
N GLY A 54 -5.38 13.57 -8.46
CA GLY A 54 -5.09 14.04 -9.82
C GLY A 54 -3.63 13.80 -10.22
N PHE A 55 -2.67 14.10 -9.34
CA PHE A 55 -1.25 13.90 -9.61
C PHE A 55 -0.89 12.42 -9.73
N VAL A 56 -1.44 11.55 -8.87
CA VAL A 56 -1.17 10.09 -8.96
C VAL A 56 -1.59 9.54 -10.32
N LYS A 57 -2.75 9.96 -10.85
CA LYS A 57 -3.24 9.54 -12.18
C LYS A 57 -2.30 9.94 -13.33
N ARG A 58 -1.48 10.98 -13.15
CA ARG A 58 -0.56 11.50 -14.19
C ARG A 58 0.82 10.85 -14.18
N VAL A 59 1.17 10.13 -13.12
CA VAL A 59 2.44 9.38 -13.07
C VAL A 59 2.42 8.30 -14.15
N SER A 60 3.38 8.28 -15.08
CA SER A 60 3.39 7.32 -16.19
C SER A 60 3.78 5.90 -15.74
N LYS A 61 4.72 5.79 -14.80
CA LYS A 61 5.23 4.51 -14.29
C LYS A 61 4.23 3.80 -13.36
N ARG A 62 3.78 2.61 -13.78
CA ARG A 62 2.84 1.75 -13.01
C ARG A 62 3.34 1.43 -11.60
N ASN A 63 4.58 0.97 -11.45
CA ASN A 63 5.13 0.61 -10.13
C ASN A 63 5.13 1.79 -9.14
N VAL A 64 5.41 3.00 -9.65
CA VAL A 64 5.32 4.23 -8.85
C VAL A 64 3.86 4.55 -8.53
N ARG A 65 2.95 4.49 -9.51
CA ARG A 65 1.51 4.69 -9.27
C ARG A 65 0.93 3.75 -8.22
N VAL A 66 1.22 2.45 -8.30
CA VAL A 66 0.77 1.44 -7.31
C VAL A 66 1.18 1.86 -5.90
N THR A 67 2.44 2.28 -5.74
CA THR A 67 2.97 2.73 -4.46
C THR A 67 2.21 3.97 -3.95
N LEU A 68 2.02 4.96 -4.82
CA LEU A 68 1.31 6.20 -4.45
C LEU A 68 -0.17 5.96 -4.14
N TRP A 69 -0.84 5.10 -4.90
CA TRP A 69 -2.22 4.68 -4.61
C TRP A 69 -2.32 3.97 -3.26
N GLY A 70 -1.37 3.08 -2.96
CA GLY A 70 -1.29 2.42 -1.65
C GLY A 70 -1.09 3.41 -0.49
N ASP A 71 -0.19 4.37 -0.67
CA ASP A 71 0.05 5.42 0.34
C ASP A 71 -1.17 6.35 0.51
N CYS A 72 -1.86 6.68 -0.59
CA CYS A 72 -3.12 7.43 -0.55
C CYS A 72 -4.21 6.64 0.19
N GLY A 73 -4.39 5.36 -0.13
CA GLY A 73 -5.38 4.50 0.51
C GLY A 73 -5.18 4.38 2.02
N ALA A 74 -3.94 4.11 2.45
CA ALA A 74 -3.60 4.07 3.87
C ALA A 74 -3.85 5.41 4.56
N ARG A 75 -3.48 6.52 3.91
CA ARG A 75 -3.70 7.85 4.48
C ARG A 75 -5.19 8.18 4.60
N LEU A 76 -5.99 7.87 3.59
CA LEU A 76 -7.45 8.06 3.59
C LEU A 76 -8.14 7.21 4.67
N ALA A 77 -7.70 5.97 4.86
CA ALA A 77 -8.22 5.09 5.91
C ALA A 77 -7.97 5.68 7.31
N ARG A 78 -6.77 6.21 7.57
CA ARG A 78 -6.45 6.90 8.84
C ARG A 78 -7.32 8.15 9.08
N GLU A 79 -7.80 8.77 8.01
CA GLU A 79 -8.70 9.92 8.07
C GLU A 79 -10.19 9.53 8.20
N GLY A 80 -10.50 8.24 8.28
CA GLY A 80 -11.87 7.71 8.35
C GLY A 80 -12.61 7.72 7.00
N LYS A 81 -11.92 8.06 5.90
CA LYS A 81 -12.47 8.11 4.54
C LYS A 81 -12.41 6.73 3.88
N VAL A 82 -13.19 5.80 4.43
CA VAL A 82 -13.09 4.37 4.10
C VAL A 82 -13.44 4.06 2.65
N ALA A 83 -14.43 4.76 2.06
CA ALA A 83 -14.82 4.54 0.67
C ALA A 83 -13.75 5.03 -0.30
N GLU A 84 -13.17 6.20 -0.06
CA GLU A 84 -12.09 6.74 -0.89
C GLU A 84 -10.79 5.94 -0.73
N ALA A 85 -10.53 5.41 0.47
CA ALA A 85 -9.42 4.50 0.70
C ALA A 85 -9.57 3.20 -0.12
N GLU A 86 -10.77 2.63 -0.15
CA GLU A 86 -11.10 1.45 -0.95
C GLU A 86 -10.84 1.70 -2.43
N GLU A 87 -11.32 2.84 -2.95
CA GLU A 87 -11.10 3.22 -4.35
C GLU A 87 -9.61 3.37 -4.66
N ALA A 88 -8.84 4.02 -3.79
CA ALA A 88 -7.40 4.14 -3.97
C ALA A 88 -6.71 2.77 -4.04
N PHE A 89 -7.08 1.82 -3.16
CA PHE A 89 -6.53 0.47 -3.20
C PHE A 89 -6.97 -0.33 -4.44
N ARG A 90 -8.22 -0.16 -4.91
CA ARG A 90 -8.69 -0.73 -6.18
C ARG A 90 -7.83 -0.25 -7.35
N MET A 91 -7.57 1.04 -7.44
CA MET A 91 -6.69 1.62 -8.47
C MET A 91 -5.27 1.04 -8.40
N ALA A 92 -4.74 0.80 -7.19
CA ALA A 92 -3.45 0.14 -7.02
C ALA A 92 -3.45 -1.30 -7.56
N LEU A 93 -4.49 -2.09 -7.27
CA LEU A 93 -4.63 -3.46 -7.73
C LEU A 93 -4.83 -3.54 -9.25
N GLU A 94 -5.57 -2.61 -9.85
CA GLU A 94 -5.75 -2.53 -11.30
C GLU A 94 -4.43 -2.27 -12.03
N ASP A 95 -3.61 -1.35 -11.51
CA ASP A 95 -2.26 -1.13 -12.04
C ASP A 95 -1.38 -2.38 -11.83
N LEU A 96 -1.44 -3.01 -10.65
CA LEU A 96 -0.67 -4.21 -10.31
C LEU A 96 -0.94 -5.38 -11.26
N LYS A 97 -2.21 -5.63 -11.60
CA LYS A 97 -2.63 -6.70 -12.51
C LYS A 97 -1.98 -6.63 -13.89
N ASN A 98 -1.64 -5.42 -14.34
CA ASN A 98 -1.07 -5.14 -15.66
C ASN A 98 0.45 -4.88 -15.61
N MET A 99 1.12 -5.31 -14.54
CA MET A 99 2.57 -5.20 -14.36
C MET A 99 3.29 -6.51 -14.66
N GLU A 100 4.53 -6.39 -15.11
CA GLU A 100 5.45 -7.53 -15.21
C GLU A 100 5.76 -8.10 -13.83
N GLU A 101 5.90 -9.42 -13.73
CA GLU A 101 6.07 -10.16 -12.47
C GLU A 101 7.22 -9.62 -11.60
N GLY A 102 8.38 -9.31 -12.21
CA GLY A 102 9.52 -8.74 -11.48
C GLY A 102 9.24 -7.36 -10.85
N ASN A 103 8.33 -6.57 -11.44
CA ASN A 103 7.89 -5.31 -10.86
C ASN A 103 6.82 -5.51 -9.79
N VAL A 104 5.93 -6.50 -9.96
CA VAL A 104 4.93 -6.87 -8.94
C VAL A 104 5.62 -7.20 -7.63
N GLY A 105 6.73 -7.97 -7.68
CA GLY A 105 7.40 -8.37 -6.46
C GLY A 105 8.07 -7.26 -5.67
N GLN A 106 8.36 -6.12 -6.30
CA GLN A 106 8.89 -4.94 -5.62
C GLN A 106 7.82 -4.10 -4.92
N VAL A 107 6.56 -4.18 -5.38
CA VAL A 107 5.49 -3.26 -4.95
C VAL A 107 4.38 -3.96 -4.15
N LEU A 108 4.04 -5.21 -4.46
CA LEU A 108 2.96 -5.92 -3.76
C LEU A 108 3.22 -6.02 -2.25
N PRO A 109 4.42 -6.37 -1.75
CA PRO A 109 4.65 -6.41 -0.31
C PRO A 109 4.38 -5.07 0.37
N LYS A 110 4.75 -3.96 -0.27
CA LYS A 110 4.50 -2.60 0.25
C LYS A 110 3.01 -2.28 0.24
N LEU A 111 2.32 -2.60 -0.85
CA LEU A 111 0.88 -2.41 -0.97
C LEU A 111 0.11 -3.22 0.09
N ALA A 112 0.51 -4.48 0.30
CA ALA A 112 -0.08 -5.35 1.31
C ALA A 112 0.07 -4.80 2.72
N VAL A 113 1.24 -4.24 3.07
CA VAL A 113 1.45 -3.55 4.35
C VAL A 113 0.53 -2.34 4.50
N ARG A 114 0.33 -1.55 3.44
CA ARG A 114 -0.59 -0.39 3.46
C ARG A 114 -2.05 -0.79 3.64
N MET A 115 -2.48 -1.88 3.00
CA MET A 115 -3.81 -2.45 3.16
C MET A 115 -4.01 -3.02 4.57
N ALA A 116 -3.02 -3.73 5.12
CA ALA A 116 -3.08 -4.25 6.49
C ALA A 116 -3.15 -3.10 7.52
N GLU A 117 -2.38 -2.03 7.31
CA GLU A 117 -2.45 -0.82 8.11
C GLU A 117 -3.84 -0.15 8.01
N ALA A 118 -4.38 -0.04 6.81
CA ALA A 118 -5.73 0.49 6.61
C ALA A 118 -6.79 -0.36 7.32
N ALA A 119 -6.66 -1.69 7.27
CA ALA A 119 -7.52 -2.62 7.97
C ALA A 119 -7.49 -2.35 9.49
N ALA A 120 -6.30 -2.31 10.08
CA ALA A 120 -6.12 -2.10 11.51
C ALA A 120 -6.64 -0.72 11.98
N THR A 121 -6.41 0.33 11.18
CA THR A 121 -6.80 1.70 11.56
C THR A 121 -8.29 1.98 11.38
N SER A 122 -8.95 1.34 10.40
CA SER A 122 -10.37 1.56 10.11
C SER A 122 -11.30 0.48 10.70
N GLY A 123 -10.74 -0.64 11.17
CA GLY A 123 -11.50 -1.82 11.59
C GLY A 123 -12.12 -2.60 10.42
N GLN A 124 -11.73 -2.33 9.18
CA GLN A 124 -12.37 -2.88 7.99
C GLN A 124 -11.60 -4.08 7.43
N LYS A 125 -12.15 -5.29 7.61
CA LYS A 125 -11.56 -6.54 7.09
C LYS A 125 -11.33 -6.53 5.58
N LYS A 126 -12.20 -5.88 4.80
CA LYS A 126 -12.11 -5.82 3.34
C LYS A 126 -10.74 -5.40 2.80
N PHE A 127 -9.98 -4.57 3.54
CA PHE A 127 -8.64 -4.20 3.12
C PHE A 127 -7.66 -5.39 3.20
N VAL A 128 -7.85 -6.32 4.14
CA VAL A 128 -7.13 -7.61 4.14
C VAL A 128 -7.58 -8.47 2.95
N ASP A 129 -8.88 -8.53 2.66
CA ASP A 129 -9.39 -9.33 1.53
C ASP A 129 -8.75 -8.88 0.20
N MET A 130 -8.50 -7.58 0.04
CA MET A 130 -7.75 -7.02 -1.10
C MET A 130 -6.27 -7.46 -1.16
N ILE A 131 -5.63 -7.77 -0.03
CA ILE A 131 -4.28 -8.34 -0.01
C ILE A 131 -4.31 -9.72 -0.67
N PHE A 132 -5.31 -10.54 -0.31
CA PHE A 132 -5.48 -11.88 -0.88
C PHE A 132 -5.78 -11.82 -2.38
N GLU A 133 -6.56 -10.84 -2.85
CA GLU A 133 -6.76 -10.58 -4.28
C GLU A 133 -5.41 -10.31 -4.99
N GLY A 134 -4.55 -9.48 -4.39
CA GLY A 134 -3.23 -9.17 -4.93
C GLY A 134 -2.29 -10.37 -5.08
N LEU A 135 -2.48 -11.44 -4.28
CA LEU A 135 -1.65 -12.65 -4.34
C LEU A 135 -1.75 -13.38 -5.68
N ALA A 136 -2.85 -13.23 -6.41
CA ALA A 136 -3.06 -13.85 -7.71
C ALA A 136 -2.00 -13.43 -8.75
N TYR A 137 -1.37 -12.28 -8.54
CA TYR A 137 -0.44 -11.67 -9.49
C TYR A 137 1.04 -11.82 -9.08
N ALA A 138 1.32 -12.32 -7.88
CA ALA A 138 2.66 -12.33 -7.33
C ALA A 138 3.43 -13.63 -7.57
N ASP A 139 4.76 -13.47 -7.67
CA ASP A 139 5.72 -14.55 -7.52
C ASP A 139 5.71 -15.13 -6.09
N ALA A 140 6.44 -16.23 -5.91
CA ALA A 140 6.57 -16.96 -4.66
C ALA A 140 6.99 -16.10 -3.45
N PHE A 141 8.03 -15.29 -3.59
CA PHE A 141 8.58 -14.49 -2.50
C PHE A 141 7.61 -13.38 -2.10
N SER A 142 7.03 -12.74 -3.10
CA SER A 142 6.08 -11.64 -2.92
C SER A 142 4.77 -12.10 -2.27
N ARG A 143 4.34 -13.34 -2.57
CA ARG A 143 3.21 -13.97 -1.89
C ARG A 143 3.47 -14.13 -0.40
N MET A 144 4.65 -14.60 -0.01
CA MET A 144 4.98 -14.79 1.41
C MET A 144 4.92 -13.49 2.20
N ALA A 145 5.52 -12.41 1.66
CA ALA A 145 5.49 -11.11 2.31
C ALA A 145 4.06 -10.54 2.40
N ALA A 146 3.27 -10.68 1.35
CA ALA A 146 1.88 -10.24 1.34
C ALA A 146 0.98 -11.06 2.28
N VAL A 147 1.13 -12.39 2.33
CA VAL A 147 0.43 -13.24 3.30
C VAL A 147 0.81 -12.85 4.73
N GLY A 148 2.10 -12.60 5.00
CA GLY A 148 2.54 -12.11 6.31
C GLY A 148 1.85 -10.79 6.71
N ALA A 149 1.73 -9.83 5.79
CA ALA A 149 0.99 -8.60 6.05
C ALA A 149 -0.50 -8.86 6.31
N ALA A 150 -1.14 -9.77 5.56
CA ALA A 150 -2.53 -10.16 5.78
C ALA A 150 -2.74 -10.79 7.16
N THR A 151 -1.84 -11.69 7.59
CA THR A 151 -1.84 -12.31 8.92
C THR A 151 -1.80 -11.24 10.02
N VAL A 152 -0.93 -10.23 9.90
CA VAL A 152 -0.87 -9.10 10.84
C VAL A 152 -2.17 -8.32 10.85
N GLY A 153 -2.71 -7.99 9.68
CA GLY A 153 -3.99 -7.28 9.55
C GLY A 153 -5.14 -8.02 10.25
N LEU A 154 -5.28 -9.32 10.00
CA LEU A 154 -6.30 -10.17 10.64
C LEU A 154 -6.14 -10.25 12.15
N ARG A 155 -4.89 -10.33 12.64
CA ARG A 155 -4.61 -10.36 14.08
C ARG A 155 -5.05 -9.07 14.75
N LEU A 156 -4.70 -7.92 14.17
CA LEU A 156 -5.06 -6.60 14.70
C LEU A 156 -6.58 -6.40 14.69
N LEU A 157 -7.28 -7.00 13.73
CA LEU A 157 -8.75 -7.03 13.67
C LEU A 157 -9.39 -8.05 14.63
N ARG A 158 -8.61 -8.88 15.33
CA ARG A 158 -9.10 -10.02 16.13
C ARG A 158 -10.03 -10.95 15.33
N SER A 159 -9.71 -11.15 14.05
CA SER A 159 -10.49 -12.00 13.15
C SER A 159 -10.22 -13.48 13.44
N GLU A 160 -11.28 -14.30 13.38
CA GLU A 160 -11.19 -15.76 13.48
C GLU A 160 -10.41 -16.39 12.31
N GLU A 161 -10.28 -15.67 11.19
CA GLU A 161 -9.53 -16.12 10.01
C GLU A 161 -8.01 -15.99 10.16
N PHE A 162 -7.54 -15.42 11.28
CA PHE A 162 -6.12 -15.28 11.60
C PHE A 162 -5.37 -16.62 11.47
N GLU A 163 -5.90 -17.69 12.07
CA GLU A 163 -5.26 -19.01 12.04
C GLU A 163 -5.14 -19.57 10.61
N GLY A 164 -6.16 -19.35 9.78
CA GLY A 164 -6.14 -19.74 8.37
C GLY A 164 -5.02 -19.02 7.59
N ALA A 165 -4.91 -17.70 7.76
CA ALA A 165 -3.85 -16.91 7.14
C ALA A 165 -2.46 -17.27 7.67
N PHE A 166 -2.34 -17.58 8.97
CA PHE A 166 -1.09 -18.00 9.57
C PHE A 166 -0.61 -19.37 9.05
N ASN A 167 -1.52 -20.34 8.92
CA ASN A 167 -1.20 -21.62 8.31
C ASN A 167 -0.79 -21.45 6.84
N MET A 168 -1.46 -20.56 6.09
CA MET A 168 -1.07 -20.21 4.73
C MET A 168 0.36 -19.63 4.66
N LEU A 169 0.77 -18.82 5.64
CA LEU A 169 2.13 -18.29 5.72
C LEU A 169 3.16 -19.41 5.89
N ILE A 170 2.87 -20.38 6.76
CA ILE A 170 3.74 -21.54 6.99
C ILE A 170 3.86 -22.36 5.70
N ASP A 171 2.72 -22.73 5.09
CA ASP A 171 2.68 -23.52 3.85
C ASP A 171 3.48 -22.87 2.71
N VAL A 172 3.32 -21.55 2.52
CA VAL A 172 4.06 -20.80 1.50
C VAL A 172 5.56 -20.79 1.83
N SER A 173 5.93 -20.60 3.09
CA SER A 173 7.32 -20.58 3.52
C SER A 173 8.02 -21.93 3.30
N GLU A 174 7.34 -23.03 3.61
CA GLU A 174 7.85 -24.39 3.41
C GLU A 174 7.99 -24.75 1.92
N ARG A 175 6.98 -24.45 1.09
CA ARG A 175 6.99 -24.79 -0.35
C ARG A 175 8.12 -24.14 -1.13
N TYR A 176 8.54 -22.94 -0.74
CA TYR A 176 9.53 -22.17 -1.50
C TYR A 176 10.95 -22.25 -0.93
N GLY A 177 11.20 -23.20 -0.03
CA GLY A 177 12.56 -23.50 0.44
C GLY A 177 13.22 -22.32 1.14
N VAL A 178 12.41 -21.45 1.77
CA VAL A 178 12.92 -20.42 2.67
C VAL A 178 13.79 -21.13 3.70
N PRO A 179 15.05 -20.71 3.93
CA PRO A 179 15.92 -21.39 4.88
C PRO A 179 15.19 -21.60 6.19
N GLY A 180 15.21 -22.82 6.75
CA GLY A 180 14.39 -23.17 7.93
C GLY A 180 14.52 -22.16 9.09
N ARG A 181 15.69 -21.53 9.24
CA ARG A 181 15.93 -20.45 10.22
C ARG A 181 15.10 -19.19 9.98
N CYS A 182 14.86 -18.81 8.73
CA CYS A 182 14.00 -17.68 8.38
C CYS A 182 12.52 -18.02 8.62
N VAL A 183 12.11 -19.27 8.37
CA VAL A 183 10.76 -19.74 8.71
C VAL A 183 10.56 -19.77 10.23
N GLU A 184 11.54 -20.27 10.99
CA GLU A 184 11.53 -20.24 12.46
C GLU A 184 11.43 -18.82 12.99
N VAL A 185 12.21 -17.86 12.45
CA VAL A 185 12.12 -16.44 12.84
C VAL A 185 10.76 -15.86 12.49
N LEU A 186 10.20 -16.14 11.30
CA LEU A 186 8.86 -15.67 10.93
C LEU A 186 7.77 -16.27 11.82
N VAL A 187 7.88 -17.55 12.18
CA VAL A 187 6.99 -18.24 13.10
C VAL A 187 7.13 -17.68 14.52
N GLU A 188 8.34 -17.39 15.00
CA GLU A 188 8.56 -16.76 16.31
C GLU A 188 8.04 -15.32 16.36
N VAL A 189 8.30 -14.51 15.33
CA VAL A 189 7.78 -13.15 15.22
C VAL A 189 6.25 -13.19 15.16
N ALA A 190 5.66 -14.11 14.39
CA ALA A 190 4.22 -14.27 14.33
C ALA A 190 3.62 -14.75 15.66
N ARG A 191 4.24 -15.73 16.35
CA ARG A 191 3.84 -16.17 17.69
C ARG A 191 3.94 -15.04 18.72
N TRP A 192 4.95 -14.17 18.60
CA TRP A 192 5.09 -13.00 19.44
C TRP A 192 3.99 -11.97 19.16
N LEU A 193 3.64 -11.74 17.89
CA LEU A 193 2.50 -10.92 17.48
C LEU A 193 1.15 -11.49 17.95
N VAL A 194 1.02 -12.82 18.05
CA VAL A 194 -0.14 -13.46 18.70
C VAL A 194 -0.19 -13.08 20.18
N LYS A 195 0.92 -13.19 20.91
CA LYS A 195 0.98 -12.91 22.35
C LYS A 195 0.71 -11.45 22.75
N ILE A 196 0.99 -10.48 21.88
CA ILE A 196 0.76 -9.05 22.19
C ILE A 196 -0.73 -8.67 22.17
N GLY A 197 -1.58 -9.47 21.52
CA GLY A 197 -3.01 -9.22 21.43
C GLY A 197 -3.87 -9.91 22.48
N GLU A 198 -3.27 -10.62 23.44
CA GLU A 198 -3.90 -11.18 24.66
C GLU A 198 -3.76 -10.19 25.83
#